data_AF-L0PEE8-F1
#
_entry.id   AF-L0PEE8-F1
#
_cell.length_a   1.000
_cell.length_b   1.000
_cell.length_c   1.000
_cell.angle_alpha   90.00
_cell.angle_beta   90.00
_cell.angle_gamma   90.00
#
_symmetry.space_group_name_H-M   'P 1'
#
loop_
_entity.id
_entity.type
_entity.pdbx_description
1 polymer ?
#
loop_
_entity_poly.entity_id
_entity_poly.type
_entity_poly.pdbx_seq_one_letter_code
_entity_poly.pdbx_strand_id
1 'polypeptide(L)'
;MNGKEKKGYICKNDLCASCAYLVLLIKKAEKMLETKKYKEWIEPIENRIKNVQSFFSIINKRLVCSVKPIYDVYGATIIDKDIEAIVVSEETRKGGEMVNEERVRRNMKPLDLFCINVIPDIEERSGLKLSSVSIREKMTKNKS
;
A
#
# COMPACT_ATOMS: atom_id res chain seq x y z
N MET A 1 -6.49 29.62 -26.02
CA MET A 1 -6.25 29.26 -24.60
C MET A 1 -6.60 27.80 -24.45
N ASN A 2 -5.62 26.91 -24.65
CA ASN A 2 -5.84 25.47 -24.63
C ASN A 2 -5.77 24.97 -23.19
N GLY A 3 -6.94 24.78 -22.58
CA GLY A 3 -7.08 24.10 -21.30
C GLY A 3 -6.60 22.66 -21.47
N LYS A 4 -5.43 22.36 -20.91
CA LYS A 4 -4.94 20.99 -20.81
C LYS A 4 -5.87 20.25 -19.86
N GLU A 5 -6.69 19.36 -20.41
CA GLU A 5 -7.36 18.30 -19.65
C GLU A 5 -6.32 17.62 -18.76
N LYS A 6 -6.43 17.85 -17.46
CA LYS A 6 -5.64 17.12 -16.48
C LYS A 6 -6.12 15.69 -16.56
N LYS A 7 -5.26 14.75 -16.99
CA LYS A 7 -5.46 13.32 -16.75
C LYS A 7 -5.28 13.01 -15.26
N GLY A 8 -6.00 13.73 -14.40
CA GLY A 8 -6.25 13.32 -13.03
C GLY A 8 -7.30 12.22 -13.08
N TYR A 9 -7.23 11.25 -12.19
CA TYR A 9 -8.22 10.19 -12.07
C TYR A 9 -9.56 10.82 -11.63
N ILE A 10 -10.39 11.21 -12.60
CA ILE A 10 -11.64 11.95 -12.41
C ILE A 10 -12.63 11.06 -11.64
N CYS A 11 -13.06 11.52 -10.46
CA CYS A 11 -14.28 11.02 -9.83
C CYS A 11 -15.43 11.29 -10.80
N LYS A 12 -16.17 10.26 -11.24
CA LYS A 12 -17.28 10.42 -12.21
C LYS A 12 -18.46 11.29 -11.70
N ASN A 13 -18.34 11.89 -10.51
CA ASN A 13 -19.21 12.93 -9.99
C ASN A 13 -18.37 14.16 -9.63
N ASP A 14 -18.38 15.16 -10.51
CA ASP A 14 -17.72 16.48 -10.34
C ASP A 14 -18.23 17.30 -9.13
N LEU A 15 -19.15 16.75 -8.33
CA LEU A 15 -19.75 17.38 -7.15
C LEU A 15 -19.09 16.98 -5.80
N CYS A 16 -18.14 16.04 -5.76
CA CYS A 16 -17.49 15.62 -4.50
C CYS A 16 -16.10 16.26 -4.31
N ALA A 17 -16.05 17.56 -3.99
CA ALA A 17 -14.80 18.22 -3.58
C ALA A 17 -14.20 17.69 -2.25
N SER A 18 -14.88 16.76 -1.57
CA SER A 18 -14.49 16.16 -0.28
C SER A 18 -14.03 14.71 -0.37
N CYS A 19 -13.94 14.13 -1.57
CA CYS A 19 -13.51 12.75 -1.76
C CYS A 19 -11.98 12.67 -1.72
N ALA A 20 -11.42 12.25 -0.58
CA ALA A 20 -10.00 11.92 -0.50
C ALA A 20 -9.68 10.73 -1.41
N TYR A 21 -8.56 10.80 -2.12
CA TYR A 21 -8.09 9.75 -3.03
C TYR A 21 -6.87 9.06 -2.43
N LEU A 22 -6.95 7.74 -2.26
CA LEU A 22 -5.87 6.93 -1.69
C LEU A 22 -5.44 5.85 -2.68
N VAL A 23 -4.15 5.81 -2.99
CA VAL A 23 -3.55 4.72 -3.76
C VAL A 23 -2.87 3.74 -2.81
N LEU A 24 -3.29 2.48 -2.85
CA LEU A 24 -2.68 1.42 -2.08
C LEU A 24 -1.95 0.45 -2.99
N LEU A 25 -0.69 0.20 -2.66
CA LEU A 25 0.21 -0.61 -3.46
C LEU A 25 0.42 -1.97 -2.78
N ILE A 26 0.02 -3.05 -3.47
CA ILE A 26 0.12 -4.42 -2.95
C ILE A 26 1.18 -5.21 -3.70
N LYS A 27 2.20 -5.71 -2.99
CA LYS A 27 3.30 -6.52 -3.58
C LYS A 27 2.75 -7.74 -4.31
N LYS A 28 2.87 -7.80 -5.64
CA LYS A 28 2.49 -8.95 -6.47
C LYS A 28 3.70 -9.76 -6.94
N ALA A 29 4.83 -9.12 -7.26
CA ALA A 29 5.95 -9.83 -7.86
C ALA A 29 6.39 -11.03 -7.02
N GLU A 30 6.43 -12.20 -7.66
CA GLU A 30 6.73 -13.49 -7.04
C GLU A 30 8.10 -13.47 -6.36
N LYS A 31 9.10 -12.89 -7.01
CA LYS A 31 10.44 -12.65 -6.44
C LYS A 31 10.43 -11.84 -5.15
N MET A 32 9.44 -10.96 -4.94
CA MET A 32 9.28 -10.19 -3.70
C MET A 32 8.57 -10.98 -2.59
N LEU A 33 7.92 -12.09 -2.93
CA LEU A 33 7.17 -12.96 -2.02
C LEU A 33 7.92 -14.26 -1.70
N GLU A 34 8.82 -14.71 -2.58
CA GLU A 34 9.60 -15.95 -2.43
C GLU A 34 10.41 -16.02 -1.14
N THR A 35 10.90 -14.89 -0.65
CA THR A 35 11.70 -14.76 0.57
C THR A 35 10.85 -14.69 1.85
N LYS A 36 9.51 -14.70 1.74
CA LYS A 36 8.62 -14.60 2.90
C LYS A 36 8.39 -15.97 3.54
N LYS A 37 8.49 -16.02 4.88
CA LYS A 37 8.10 -17.19 5.68
C LYS A 37 6.61 -17.51 5.47
N TYR A 38 6.29 -18.80 5.35
CA TYR A 38 4.93 -19.33 5.10
C TYR A 38 4.30 -18.75 3.83
N LYS A 39 5.06 -18.71 2.72
CA LYS A 39 4.60 -18.11 1.46
C LYS A 39 3.42 -18.84 0.84
N GLU A 40 3.33 -20.15 1.08
CA GLU A 40 2.23 -21.02 0.68
C GLU A 40 0.89 -20.66 1.33
N TRP A 41 0.93 -19.87 2.41
CA TRP A 41 -0.24 -19.33 3.11
C TRP A 41 -0.52 -17.87 2.74
N ILE A 42 0.18 -17.31 1.75
CA ILE A 42 -0.14 -15.98 1.22
C ILE A 42 -1.31 -16.10 0.26
N GLU A 43 -2.36 -15.30 0.51
CA GLU A 43 -3.52 -15.25 -0.37
C GLU A 43 -3.16 -14.74 -1.78
N PRO A 44 -3.85 -15.23 -2.83
CA PRO A 44 -3.75 -14.69 -4.18
C PRO A 44 -3.92 -13.16 -4.19
N ILE A 45 -3.25 -12.48 -5.12
CA ILE A 45 -3.27 -11.01 -5.20
C ILE A 45 -4.69 -10.47 -5.37
N GLU A 46 -5.54 -11.17 -6.13
CA GLU A 46 -6.95 -10.83 -6.36
C GLU A 46 -7.72 -10.77 -5.04
N ASN A 47 -7.53 -11.77 -4.17
CA ASN A 47 -8.17 -11.83 -2.86
C ASN A 47 -7.66 -10.70 -1.95
N ARG A 48 -6.35 -10.44 -1.95
CA ARG A 48 -5.78 -9.36 -1.14
C ARG A 48 -6.29 -7.98 -1.58
N ILE A 49 -6.42 -7.74 -2.88
CA ILE A 49 -7.03 -6.51 -3.42
C ILE A 49 -8.47 -6.37 -2.92
N LYS A 50 -9.26 -7.43 -3.05
CA LYS A 50 -10.67 -7.47 -2.61
C LYS A 50 -10.81 -7.24 -1.11
N ASN A 51 -9.93 -7.83 -0.30
CA ASN A 51 -9.94 -7.71 1.16
C ASN A 51 -9.65 -6.25 1.58
N VAL A 52 -8.66 -5.60 0.94
CA VAL A 52 -8.36 -4.18 1.19
C VAL A 52 -9.53 -3.28 0.78
N GLN A 53 -10.10 -3.48 -0.41
CA GLN A 53 -11.27 -2.70 -0.86
C GLN A 53 -12.46 -2.84 0.08
N SER A 54 -12.76 -4.07 0.50
CA SER A 54 -13.83 -4.38 1.45
C SER A 54 -13.61 -3.66 2.79
N PHE A 55 -12.40 -3.70 3.33
CA PHE A 55 -12.07 -3.01 4.57
C PHE A 55 -12.34 -1.50 4.50
N PHE A 56 -11.85 -0.82 3.44
CA PHE A 56 -12.05 0.62 3.30
C PHE A 56 -13.52 1.01 3.09
N SER A 57 -14.32 0.15 2.44
CA SER A 57 -15.76 0.37 2.28
C SER A 57 -16.51 0.43 3.62
N ILE A 58 -15.99 -0.24 4.65
CA ILE A 58 -16.54 -0.24 6.01
C ILE A 58 -16.09 1.02 6.75
N ILE A 59 -14.80 1.35 6.68
CA ILE A 59 -14.20 2.47 7.42
C ILE A 59 -14.66 3.83 6.89
N ASN A 60 -14.65 4.04 5.57
CA ASN A 60 -15.02 5.32 4.98
C ASN A 60 -15.56 5.16 3.55
N LYS A 61 -16.89 5.19 3.41
CA LYS A 61 -17.59 5.09 2.13
C LYS A 61 -17.35 6.25 1.16
N ARG A 62 -16.81 7.39 1.65
CA ARG A 62 -16.48 8.56 0.82
C ARG A 62 -15.03 8.55 0.31
N LEU A 63 -14.20 7.60 0.79
CA LEU A 63 -12.84 7.46 0.33
C LEU A 63 -12.82 6.74 -1.01
N VAL A 64 -12.20 7.36 -2.01
CA VAL A 64 -11.93 6.69 -3.30
C VAL A 64 -10.59 5.97 -3.18
N CYS A 65 -10.63 4.66 -3.02
CA CYS A 65 -9.44 3.83 -2.87
C CYS A 65 -9.10 3.12 -4.18
N SER A 66 -7.93 3.42 -4.76
CA SER A 66 -7.36 2.68 -5.89
C SER A 66 -6.32 1.70 -5.38
N VAL A 67 -6.64 0.40 -5.41
CA VAL A 67 -5.72 -0.64 -4.99
C VAL A 67 -5.04 -1.24 -6.21
N LYS A 68 -3.72 -1.10 -6.31
CA LYS A 68 -2.93 -1.54 -7.47
C LYS A 68 -1.85 -2.55 -7.04
N PRO A 69 -1.63 -3.61 -7.82
CA PRO A 69 -0.48 -4.48 -7.60
C PRO A 69 0.82 -3.75 -7.97
N ILE A 70 1.89 -4.01 -7.22
CA ILE A 70 3.26 -3.59 -7.58
C ILE A 70 4.11 -4.79 -7.94
N TYR A 71 4.94 -4.59 -8.96
CA TYR A 71 5.81 -5.61 -9.53
C TYR A 71 7.29 -5.37 -9.18
N ASP A 72 7.59 -4.23 -8.56
CA ASP A 72 8.91 -3.85 -8.10
C ASP A 72 8.80 -2.95 -6.83
N VAL A 73 9.94 -2.46 -6.35
CA VAL A 73 10.01 -1.62 -5.15
C VAL A 73 9.48 -0.20 -5.34
N TYR A 74 9.31 0.26 -6.57
CA TYR A 74 8.96 1.64 -6.91
C TYR A 74 7.47 1.78 -7.28
N GLY A 75 6.93 0.84 -8.04
CA GLY A 75 5.57 0.92 -8.58
C GLY A 75 5.33 2.21 -9.36
N ALA A 76 4.14 2.81 -9.20
CA ALA A 76 3.78 4.05 -9.90
C ALA A 76 4.53 5.29 -9.38
N THR A 77 5.22 5.20 -8.24
CA THR A 77 5.80 6.36 -7.53
C THR A 77 6.97 7.02 -8.25
N ILE A 78 7.58 6.38 -9.25
CA ILE A 78 8.68 6.94 -10.05
C ILE A 78 8.25 7.32 -11.48
N ILE A 79 6.96 7.19 -11.78
CA ILE A 79 6.35 7.49 -13.09
C ILE A 79 5.35 8.64 -12.93
N ASP A 80 4.50 8.56 -11.89
CA ASP A 80 3.46 9.53 -11.63
C ASP A 80 4.01 10.74 -10.85
N LYS A 81 3.94 11.91 -11.50
CA LYS A 81 4.42 13.18 -10.95
C LYS A 81 3.39 13.83 -10.02
N ASP A 82 2.13 13.41 -10.09
CA ASP A 82 1.04 13.97 -9.30
C ASP A 82 0.97 13.34 -7.89
N ILE A 83 1.78 12.30 -7.63
CA ILE A 83 1.96 11.74 -6.28
C ILE A 83 2.86 12.69 -5.48
N GLU A 84 2.34 13.14 -4.34
CA GLU A 84 3.00 14.11 -3.45
C GLU A 84 3.56 13.48 -2.18
N ALA A 85 3.00 12.36 -1.73
CA ALA A 85 3.36 11.73 -0.46
C ALA A 85 3.36 10.20 -0.53
N ILE A 86 4.10 9.57 0.39
CA ILE A 86 4.12 8.13 0.61
C ILE A 86 4.01 7.82 2.10
N VAL A 87 3.13 6.88 2.45
CA VAL A 87 2.97 6.40 3.82
C VAL A 87 3.58 5.00 3.92
N VAL A 88 4.46 4.80 4.89
CA VAL A 88 5.21 3.56 5.11
C VAL A 88 5.18 3.18 6.58
N SER A 89 5.34 1.89 6.89
CA SER A 89 5.70 1.48 8.26
C SER A 89 7.21 1.59 8.47
N GLU A 90 7.68 1.47 9.70
CA GLU A 90 9.12 1.43 10.00
C GLU A 90 9.84 0.30 9.23
N GLU A 91 9.16 -0.83 9.02
CA GLU A 91 9.72 -1.96 8.23
C GLU A 91 9.96 -1.59 6.77
N THR A 92 9.19 -0.66 6.22
CA THR A 92 9.25 -0.26 4.82
C THR A 92 9.83 1.14 4.63
N ARG A 93 10.37 1.76 5.70
CA ARG A 93 10.96 3.11 5.66
C ARG A 93 12.08 3.21 4.62
N LYS A 94 13.00 2.24 4.61
CA LYS A 94 14.07 2.12 3.61
C LYS A 94 13.55 2.06 2.17
N GLY A 95 12.41 1.40 1.96
CA GLY A 95 11.78 1.35 0.63
C GLY A 95 11.27 2.71 0.18
N GLY A 96 10.71 3.52 1.11
CA GLY A 96 10.31 4.90 0.82
C GLY A 96 11.50 5.82 0.55
N GLU A 97 12.61 5.64 1.27
CA GLU A 97 13.86 6.38 1.01
C GLU A 97 14.41 6.08 -0.40
N MET A 98 14.46 4.80 -0.78
CA MET A 98 14.87 4.38 -2.13
C MET A 98 13.99 5.00 -3.24
N VAL A 99 12.68 5.15 -3.00
CA VAL A 99 11.78 5.83 -3.93
C VAL A 99 12.19 7.29 -4.11
N ASN A 100 12.50 7.99 -3.02
CA ASN A 100 12.91 9.40 -3.10
C ASN A 100 14.27 9.57 -3.80
N GLU A 101 15.25 8.70 -3.53
CA GLU A 101 16.51 8.69 -4.26
C GLU A 101 16.30 8.54 -5.77
N GLU A 102 15.45 7.58 -6.18
CA GLU A 102 15.17 7.33 -7.58
C GLU A 102 14.40 8.48 -8.24
N ARG A 103 13.46 9.10 -7.51
CA ARG A 103 12.77 10.31 -7.99
C ARG A 103 13.74 11.45 -8.24
N VAL A 104 14.69 11.69 -7.34
CA VAL A 104 15.73 12.71 -7.54
C VAL A 104 16.59 12.40 -8.76
N ARG A 105 17.04 11.14 -8.95
CA ARG A 105 17.78 10.72 -10.16
C ARG A 105 16.99 10.99 -11.44
N ARG A 106 15.66 10.94 -11.40
CA ARG A 106 14.76 11.20 -12.52
C ARG A 106 14.30 12.65 -12.65
N ASN A 107 14.89 13.59 -11.90
CA ASN A 107 14.49 14.99 -11.85
C ASN A 107 13.01 15.18 -11.44
N MET A 108 12.53 14.37 -10.50
CA MET A 108 11.20 14.50 -9.89
C MET A 108 11.32 15.06 -8.48
N LYS A 109 10.28 15.79 -8.03
CA LYS A 109 10.19 16.26 -6.64
C LYS A 109 10.13 15.04 -5.69
N PRO A 110 10.93 15.00 -4.61
CA PRO A 110 10.78 14.00 -3.56
C PRO A 110 9.36 13.96 -2.99
N LEU A 111 8.92 12.80 -2.54
CA LEU A 111 7.65 12.60 -1.84
C LEU A 111 7.81 12.93 -0.36
N ASP A 112 6.75 13.48 0.23
CA ASP A 112 6.62 13.59 1.68
C ASP A 112 6.49 12.17 2.27
N LEU A 113 7.48 11.75 3.07
CA LEU A 113 7.55 10.40 3.63
C LEU A 113 6.99 10.39 5.05
N PHE A 114 5.82 9.75 5.22
CA PHE A 114 5.18 9.57 6.51
C PHE A 114 5.43 8.16 7.03
N CYS A 115 6.13 8.04 8.15
CA CYS A 115 6.33 6.75 8.81
C CYS A 115 5.32 6.55 9.94
N ILE A 116 4.54 5.47 9.86
CA ILE A 116 3.52 5.11 10.86
C ILE A 116 3.93 3.86 11.65
N ASN A 117 3.65 3.87 12.95
CA ASN A 117 3.87 2.71 13.81
C ASN A 117 2.75 1.69 13.61
N VAL A 118 3.13 0.41 13.62
CA VAL A 118 2.18 -0.70 13.55
C VAL A 118 1.61 -0.94 14.95
N ILE A 119 0.30 -1.20 15.02
CA ILE A 119 -0.41 -1.44 16.28
C ILE A 119 0.13 -2.74 16.92
N PRO A 120 0.49 -2.73 18.21
CA PRO A 120 0.87 -3.95 18.93
C PRO A 120 -0.33 -4.91 19.05
N ASP A 121 -0.06 -6.22 19.16
CA ASP A 121 -1.12 -7.21 19.41
C ASP A 121 -1.75 -6.93 20.78
N ILE A 122 -3.07 -6.68 20.78
CA ILE A 122 -3.82 -6.34 22.00
C ILE A 122 -4.19 -7.62 22.76
N GLU A 123 -4.26 -8.77 22.07
CA GLU A 123 -4.67 -10.04 22.67
C GLU A 123 -3.51 -10.77 23.35
N GLU A 124 -2.28 -10.49 22.95
CA GLU A 124 -1.09 -11.11 23.51
C GLU A 124 -0.49 -10.19 24.59
N ARG A 125 -0.61 -10.58 25.88
CA ARG A 125 0.08 -9.93 27.03
C ARG A 125 1.61 -9.83 26.88
N SER A 126 2.17 -10.33 25.76
CA SER A 126 3.58 -10.33 25.38
C SER A 126 4.05 -9.02 24.72
N GLY A 127 3.12 -8.13 24.30
CA GLY A 127 3.48 -6.91 23.57
C GLY A 127 4.05 -7.16 22.17
N LEU A 128 3.89 -8.38 21.63
CA LEU A 128 4.37 -8.73 20.30
C LEU A 128 3.53 -8.06 19.22
N LYS A 129 4.19 -7.73 18.11
CA LYS A 129 3.58 -7.05 16.97
C LYS A 129 2.61 -7.98 16.22
N LEU A 130 1.37 -7.54 16.00
CA LEU A 130 0.48 -8.18 15.01
C LEU A 130 1.14 -8.12 13.64
N SER A 131 1.55 -9.30 13.15
CA SER A 131 2.24 -9.42 11.87
C SER A 131 1.61 -10.51 11.01
N SER A 132 1.65 -10.30 9.70
CA SER A 132 1.19 -11.31 8.75
C SER A 132 1.94 -12.64 8.88
N VAL A 133 3.19 -12.63 9.37
CA VAL A 133 3.99 -13.85 9.60
C VAL A 133 3.41 -14.62 10.78
N SER A 134 3.14 -13.95 11.90
CA SER A 134 2.58 -14.56 13.11
C SER A 134 1.19 -15.18 12.83
N ILE A 135 0.37 -14.52 12.01
CA ILE A 135 -0.93 -15.04 11.59
C ILE A 135 -0.77 -16.32 10.76
N ARG A 136 0.12 -16.31 9.74
CA ARG A 136 0.36 -17.49 8.91
C ARG A 136 0.96 -18.66 9.70
N GLU A 137 1.79 -18.39 10.70
CA GLU A 137 2.30 -19.41 11.62
C GLU A 137 1.18 -20.04 12.46
N LYS A 138 0.25 -19.24 13.00
CA LYS A 138 -0.91 -19.76 13.74
C LYS A 138 -1.80 -20.62 12.82
N MET A 139 -1.96 -20.23 11.55
CA MET A 139 -2.71 -21.01 10.55
C MET A 139 -2.08 -22.38 10.26
N THR A 140 -0.75 -22.50 10.26
CA THR A 140 -0.09 -23.80 10.03
C THR A 140 -0.31 -24.76 11.19
N LYS A 141 -0.28 -24.26 12.43
CA LYS A 141 -0.48 -25.05 13.65
C LYS A 141 -1.91 -25.58 13.78
N ASN A 142 -2.92 -24.78 13.39
CA ASN A 142 -4.34 -25.19 13.45
C ASN A 142 -4.75 -26.24 12.41
N LYS A 143 -3.86 -26.61 11.49
CA LYS A 143 -4.10 -27.67 10.49
C LYS A 143 -3.59 -29.05 10.93
N SER A 144 -3.04 -29.15 12.15
CA SER A 144 -2.43 -30.37 12.73
C SER A 144 -3.40 -31.09 13.67
#